data_AF-A0A7K3QP04-F1
#
_entry.id   AF-A0A7K3QP04-F1
#
_cell.length_a   1.000
_cell.length_b   1.000
_cell.length_c   1.000
_cell.angle_alpha   90.00
_cell.angle_beta   90.00
_cell.angle_gamma   90.00
#
_symmetry.space_group_name_H-M   'P 1'
#
loop_
_entity.id
_entity.type
_entity.pdbx_description
1 polymer ?
#
loop_
_entity_poly.entity_id
_entity_poly.type
_entity_poly.pdbx_seq_one_letter_code
_entity_poly.pdbx_strand_id
1 'polypeptide(L)'
;MAHPVERASGTGAAADLPPGQRLQRGWPVTHYGPVPKFRPERWDFRVFGATADGDKRSWTHEEFTALPYATVVADLHCVTKFSMLGAEWGGVPACAILDLAPPAPGVTHVMVWAEYGFSANLRLADFADDDAIFAIHKDGELLTAEHGFPARLVVPHLYAWKGPKWVRGVEYMTADRRGFWEQRGYHNVGDPWKEQRYSYQEEPGDGPEI
;
A
#
# COMPACT_ATOMS: atom_id res chain seq x y z
N MET A 1 21.82 -24.00 37.18
CA MET A 1 22.41 -22.65 37.14
C MET A 1 22.42 -22.23 35.68
N ALA A 2 21.53 -21.33 35.28
CA ALA A 2 21.44 -20.85 33.89
C ALA A 2 22.34 -19.63 33.73
N HIS A 3 23.26 -19.68 32.78
CA HIS A 3 24.08 -18.53 32.39
C HIS A 3 23.22 -17.54 31.58
N PRO A 4 23.24 -16.24 31.87
CA PRO A 4 22.60 -15.25 31.01
C PRO A 4 23.42 -15.10 29.72
N VAL A 5 22.74 -15.14 28.57
CA VAL A 5 23.31 -14.72 27.29
C VAL A 5 23.23 -13.20 27.23
N GLU A 6 24.40 -12.57 27.28
CA GLU A 6 24.59 -11.13 27.16
C GLU A 6 24.32 -10.69 25.71
N ARG A 7 23.32 -9.82 25.49
CA ARG A 7 23.10 -9.21 24.18
C ARG A 7 24.17 -8.15 23.96
N ALA A 8 25.06 -8.40 22.99
CA ALA A 8 26.00 -7.41 22.51
C ALA A 8 25.25 -6.16 22.01
N SER A 9 25.54 -5.02 22.65
CA SER A 9 25.12 -3.69 22.22
C SER A 9 25.90 -3.30 20.96
N GLY A 10 25.31 -3.60 19.80
CA GLY A 10 25.78 -3.11 18.51
C GLY A 10 25.70 -1.59 18.44
N THR A 11 26.84 -0.96 18.19
CA THR A 11 26.99 0.46 17.85
C THR A 11 26.16 0.80 16.61
N GLY A 12 25.31 1.82 16.72
CA GLY A 12 24.31 2.18 15.71
C GLY A 12 24.94 2.64 14.40
N ALA A 13 24.89 1.77 13.38
CA ALA A 13 24.98 2.21 12.00
C ALA A 13 23.79 3.15 11.73
N ALA A 14 24.06 4.32 11.13
CA ALA A 14 22.98 5.16 10.63
C ALA A 14 22.19 4.33 9.63
N ALA A 15 20.89 4.11 9.89
CA ALA A 15 20.05 3.36 8.98
C ALA A 15 20.05 4.06 7.62
N ASP A 16 20.22 3.28 6.55
CA ASP A 16 20.13 3.82 5.18
C ASP A 16 18.69 4.28 4.95
N LEU A 17 18.54 5.52 4.49
CA LEU A 17 17.24 6.17 4.32
C LEU A 17 17.18 6.75 2.91
N PRO A 18 16.00 6.72 2.27
CA PRO A 18 15.85 7.42 1.00
C PRO A 18 16.22 8.90 1.13
N PRO A 19 16.75 9.54 0.07
CA PRO A 19 17.22 10.91 0.16
C PRO A 19 16.13 11.87 0.67
N GLY A 20 16.55 12.78 1.56
CA GLY A 20 15.67 13.77 2.19
C GLY A 20 14.68 13.20 3.23
N GLN A 21 14.77 11.91 3.59
CA GLN A 21 13.98 11.30 4.65
C GLN A 21 14.60 11.48 6.04
N ARG A 22 13.74 11.43 7.06
CA ARG A 22 14.17 11.31 8.46
C ARG A 22 13.52 10.09 9.10
N LEU A 23 14.27 9.42 9.98
CA LEU A 23 13.72 8.33 10.76
C LEU A 23 12.59 8.84 11.67
N GLN A 24 11.43 8.21 11.58
CA GLN A 24 10.27 8.51 12.40
C GLN A 24 10.35 7.74 13.72
N ARG A 25 10.04 8.41 14.82
CA ARG A 25 9.77 7.74 16.10
C ARG A 25 8.27 7.50 16.24
N GLY A 26 7.87 6.27 16.50
CA GLY A 26 6.45 5.88 16.60
C GLY A 26 5.74 5.93 15.25
N TRP A 27 4.40 5.83 15.28
CA TRP A 27 3.58 5.80 14.08
C TRP A 27 2.68 7.04 14.00
N PRO A 28 3.01 8.03 13.14
CA PRO A 28 2.24 9.25 13.04
C PRO A 28 0.94 9.02 12.27
N VAL A 29 -0.14 9.60 12.78
CA VAL A 29 -1.42 9.67 12.08
C VAL A 29 -1.34 10.73 10.98
N THR A 30 -1.44 10.30 9.72
CA THR A 30 -1.51 11.19 8.55
C THR A 30 -2.67 10.78 7.65
N HIS A 31 -3.65 11.64 7.42
CA HIS A 31 -4.73 11.39 6.47
C HIS A 31 -5.23 12.69 5.82
N TYR A 32 -5.72 12.55 4.59
CA TYR A 32 -6.50 13.58 3.92
C TYR A 32 -7.98 13.36 4.23
N GLY A 33 -8.62 14.32 4.88
CA GLY A 33 -10.04 14.23 5.26
C GLY A 33 -10.31 13.47 6.57
N PRO A 34 -11.58 13.23 6.91
CA PRO A 34 -11.98 12.58 8.15
C PRO A 34 -11.68 11.08 8.15
N VAL A 35 -11.54 10.49 9.34
CA VAL A 35 -11.42 9.02 9.51
C VAL A 35 -12.79 8.38 9.26
N PRO A 36 -12.92 7.40 8.33
CA PRO A 36 -14.18 6.69 8.10
C PRO A 36 -14.64 5.93 9.34
N LYS A 37 -15.95 5.97 9.60
CA LYS A 37 -16.56 5.09 10.60
C LYS A 37 -16.76 3.71 9.97
N PHE A 38 -15.95 2.75 10.38
CA PHE A 38 -16.07 1.38 9.91
C PHE A 38 -17.40 0.74 10.31
N ARG A 39 -18.00 0.03 9.36
CA ARG A 39 -19.26 -0.72 9.47
C ARG A 39 -19.10 -2.02 8.69
N PRO A 40 -18.78 -3.16 9.33
CA PRO A 40 -18.44 -4.40 8.62
C PRO A 40 -19.51 -4.85 7.63
N GLU A 41 -20.78 -4.64 7.97
CA GLU A 41 -21.96 -4.96 7.17
C GLU A 41 -22.14 -4.10 5.91
N ARG A 42 -21.38 -3.01 5.77
CA ARG A 42 -21.36 -2.14 4.57
C ARG A 42 -20.02 -2.11 3.87
N TRP A 43 -19.04 -2.81 4.41
CA TRP A 43 -17.71 -2.89 3.85
C TRP A 43 -17.59 -4.13 3.00
N ASP A 44 -17.06 -3.93 1.80
CA ASP A 44 -16.66 -4.95 0.86
C ASP A 44 -15.35 -4.53 0.21
N PHE A 45 -14.50 -5.53 -0.06
CA PHE A 45 -13.36 -5.40 -0.93
C PHE A 45 -13.71 -5.96 -2.30
N ARG A 46 -13.49 -5.20 -3.36
CA ARG A 46 -13.89 -5.57 -4.72
C ARG A 46 -12.70 -5.65 -5.67
N VAL A 47 -12.72 -6.62 -6.57
CA VAL A 47 -11.85 -6.65 -7.75
C VAL A 47 -12.71 -6.60 -9.00
N PHE A 48 -12.42 -5.66 -9.88
CA PHE A 48 -13.20 -5.39 -11.09
C PHE A 48 -12.35 -4.75 -12.19
N GLY A 49 -12.97 -4.34 -13.30
CA GLY A 49 -12.28 -3.79 -14.46
C GLY A 49 -12.00 -4.89 -15.48
N ALA A 50 -10.81 -4.89 -16.06
CA ALA A 50 -10.39 -5.90 -17.02
C ALA A 50 -9.91 -7.18 -16.31
N THR A 51 -10.82 -7.94 -15.68
CA THR A 51 -10.56 -9.27 -15.11
C THR A 51 -10.53 -10.34 -16.21
N ALA A 52 -9.79 -11.43 -15.99
CA ALA A 52 -9.56 -12.47 -17.00
C ALA A 52 -10.85 -13.16 -17.48
N ASP A 53 -11.83 -13.29 -16.59
CA ASP A 53 -13.16 -13.84 -16.87
C ASP A 53 -14.21 -12.76 -17.15
N GLY A 54 -13.86 -11.48 -17.02
CA GLY A 54 -14.77 -10.34 -17.17
C GLY A 54 -15.72 -10.13 -15.98
N ASP A 55 -15.68 -10.99 -14.97
CA ASP A 55 -16.55 -10.92 -13.79
C ASP A 55 -15.92 -10.10 -12.66
N LYS A 56 -16.79 -9.60 -11.77
CA LYS A 56 -16.39 -8.88 -10.57
C LYS A 56 -16.37 -9.83 -9.40
N ARG A 57 -15.34 -9.73 -8.56
CA ARG A 57 -15.27 -10.46 -7.28
C ARG A 57 -15.39 -9.49 -6.12
N SER A 58 -16.05 -9.93 -5.06
CA SER A 58 -16.31 -9.12 -3.88
C SER A 58 -16.23 -10.00 -2.66
N TRP A 59 -15.58 -9.51 -1.62
CA TRP A 59 -15.50 -10.16 -0.31
C TRP A 59 -16.05 -9.20 0.73
N THR A 60 -16.96 -9.69 1.56
CA THR A 60 -17.34 -9.02 2.80
C THR A 60 -16.13 -8.91 3.72
N HIS A 61 -16.25 -8.13 4.81
CA HIS A 61 -15.17 -8.03 5.79
C HIS A 61 -14.74 -9.40 6.34
N GLU A 62 -15.70 -10.25 6.71
CA GLU A 62 -15.43 -11.59 7.23
C GLU A 62 -14.68 -12.45 6.21
N GLU A 63 -15.17 -12.52 4.97
CA GLU A 63 -14.54 -13.29 3.90
C GLU A 63 -13.14 -12.76 3.56
N PHE A 64 -12.96 -11.44 3.52
CA PHE A 64 -11.66 -10.83 3.24
C PHE A 64 -10.62 -11.18 4.31
N THR A 65 -11.01 -11.13 5.59
CA THR A 65 -10.12 -11.50 6.70
C THR A 65 -9.80 -13.00 6.76
N ALA A 66 -10.55 -13.84 6.02
CA ALA A 66 -10.33 -15.27 5.90
C ALA A 66 -9.50 -15.66 4.66
N LEU A 67 -9.13 -14.70 3.81
CA LEU A 67 -8.25 -14.92 2.66
C LEU A 67 -6.83 -15.32 3.10
N PRO A 68 -5.97 -15.82 2.18
CA PRO A 68 -4.58 -16.12 2.49
C PRO A 68 -3.90 -14.97 3.23
N TYR A 69 -3.30 -15.28 4.36
CA TYR A 69 -2.67 -14.31 5.25
C TYR A 69 -1.16 -14.47 5.23
N ALA A 70 -0.44 -13.37 5.19
CA ALA A 70 1.01 -13.33 5.35
C ALA A 70 1.45 -12.17 6.24
N THR A 71 2.72 -12.23 6.64
CA THR A 71 3.40 -11.16 7.35
C THR A 71 4.62 -10.74 6.56
N VAL A 72 4.77 -9.44 6.33
CA VAL A 72 5.89 -8.81 5.63
C VAL A 72 6.57 -7.83 6.59
N VAL A 73 7.89 -7.89 6.72
CA VAL A 73 8.66 -6.89 7.47
C VAL A 73 9.28 -5.93 6.48
N ALA A 74 8.75 -4.71 6.40
CA ALA A 74 9.19 -3.75 5.41
C ALA A 74 9.02 -2.30 5.87
N ASP A 75 9.74 -1.42 5.19
CA ASP A 75 9.76 0.00 5.50
C ASP A 75 8.50 0.70 4.95
N LEU A 76 8.19 1.86 5.52
CA LEU A 76 7.17 2.77 5.00
C LEU A 76 7.75 4.17 4.90
N HIS A 77 7.83 4.68 3.67
CA HIS A 77 8.39 5.98 3.37
C HIS A 77 7.28 6.98 3.05
N CYS A 78 7.14 8.02 3.87
CA CYS A 78 6.15 9.07 3.62
C CYS A 78 6.75 10.21 2.80
N VAL A 79 5.96 10.74 1.88
CA VAL A 79 6.30 11.92 1.07
C VAL A 79 6.53 13.17 1.91
N THR A 80 5.99 13.22 3.12
CA THR A 80 6.22 14.30 4.10
C THR A 80 7.54 14.17 4.87
N LYS A 81 8.48 13.37 4.34
CA LYS A 81 9.89 13.27 4.76
C LYS A 81 10.12 12.49 6.07
N PHE A 82 9.23 11.55 6.40
CA PHE A 82 9.48 10.59 7.45
C PHE A 82 9.52 9.15 6.91
N SER A 83 10.33 8.29 7.52
CA SER A 83 10.40 6.85 7.23
C SER A 83 10.24 6.03 8.50
N MET A 84 9.43 4.99 8.46
CA MET A 84 9.38 3.94 9.48
C MET A 84 10.11 2.73 8.94
N LEU A 85 11.09 2.22 9.69
CA LEU A 85 11.90 1.09 9.24
C LEU A 85 11.52 -0.20 9.96
N GLY A 86 11.59 -1.33 9.27
CA GLY A 86 11.37 -2.67 9.83
C GLY A 86 9.98 -2.84 10.46
N ALA A 87 8.95 -2.21 9.89
CA ALA A 87 7.59 -2.39 10.37
C ALA A 87 7.05 -3.74 9.92
N GLU A 88 6.43 -4.48 10.84
CA GLU A 88 5.76 -5.73 10.53
C GLU A 88 4.33 -5.42 10.06
N TRP A 89 3.97 -5.86 8.86
CA TRP A 89 2.66 -5.71 8.25
C TRP A 89 2.02 -7.09 8.07
N GLY A 90 0.85 -7.29 8.65
CA GLY A 90 0.12 -8.54 8.57
C GLY A 90 -1.21 -8.38 7.85
N GLY A 91 -1.52 -9.25 6.88
CA GLY A 91 -2.75 -9.14 6.11
C GLY A 91 -2.77 -10.01 4.86
N VAL A 92 -3.54 -9.60 3.86
CA VAL A 92 -3.73 -10.35 2.61
C VAL A 92 -2.70 -9.90 1.57
N PRO A 93 -1.81 -10.77 1.08
CA PRO A 93 -0.87 -10.41 0.02
C PRO A 93 -1.59 -9.94 -1.24
N ALA A 94 -1.04 -8.93 -1.93
CA ALA A 94 -1.61 -8.47 -3.19
C ALA A 94 -1.56 -9.55 -4.28
N CYS A 95 -0.53 -10.39 -4.30
CA CYS A 95 -0.44 -11.56 -5.17
C CYS A 95 -1.58 -12.57 -4.94
N ALA A 96 -2.01 -12.78 -3.70
CA ALA A 96 -3.16 -13.64 -3.42
C ALA A 96 -4.46 -13.07 -4.04
N ILE A 97 -4.61 -11.75 -4.09
CA ILE A 97 -5.73 -11.11 -4.79
C ILE A 97 -5.64 -11.32 -6.30
N LEU A 98 -4.44 -11.27 -6.89
CA LEU A 98 -4.23 -11.58 -8.31
C LEU A 98 -4.59 -13.04 -8.62
N ASP A 99 -4.21 -13.99 -7.77
CA ASP A 99 -4.55 -15.41 -7.94
C ASP A 99 -6.07 -15.65 -7.82
N LEU A 100 -6.68 -15.04 -6.80
CA LEU A 100 -8.11 -15.11 -6.51
C LEU A 100 -8.97 -14.27 -7.44
N ALA A 101 -8.39 -13.39 -8.26
CA ALA A 101 -9.02 -12.54 -9.26
C ALA A 101 -8.05 -12.19 -10.39
N PRO A 102 -7.74 -13.11 -11.32
CA PRO A 102 -6.71 -12.87 -12.32
C PRO A 102 -7.04 -11.69 -13.24
N PRO A 103 -6.06 -10.84 -13.59
CA PRO A 103 -6.24 -9.79 -14.58
C PRO A 103 -6.33 -10.37 -15.99
N ALA A 104 -7.05 -9.68 -16.88
CA ALA A 104 -7.09 -10.03 -18.29
C ALA A 104 -5.73 -9.78 -18.98
N PRO A 105 -5.46 -10.44 -20.12
CA PRO A 105 -4.35 -10.07 -20.97
C PRO A 105 -4.39 -8.59 -21.33
N GLY A 106 -3.25 -7.91 -21.21
CA GLY A 106 -3.13 -6.47 -21.53
C GLY A 106 -3.44 -5.52 -20.38
N VAL A 107 -3.81 -6.01 -19.18
CA VAL A 107 -3.78 -5.17 -17.97
C VAL A 107 -2.35 -4.74 -17.69
N THR A 108 -2.14 -3.44 -17.56
CA THR A 108 -0.82 -2.83 -17.31
C THR A 108 -0.76 -2.14 -15.96
N HIS A 109 -1.91 -1.72 -15.44
CA HIS A 109 -2.03 -0.92 -14.23
C HIS A 109 -3.21 -1.39 -13.38
N VAL A 110 -3.18 -1.03 -12.10
CA VAL A 110 -4.33 -1.16 -11.21
C VAL A 110 -4.65 0.20 -10.60
N MET A 111 -5.93 0.46 -10.35
CA MET A 111 -6.37 1.56 -9.49
C MET A 111 -6.86 0.98 -8.17
N VAL A 112 -6.24 1.40 -7.08
CA VAL A 112 -6.66 1.01 -5.74
C VAL A 112 -7.59 2.08 -5.22
N TRP A 113 -8.82 1.69 -4.89
CA TRP A 113 -9.88 2.56 -4.41
C TRP A 113 -10.02 2.46 -2.90
N ALA A 114 -10.29 3.59 -2.26
CA ALA A 114 -10.51 3.69 -0.82
C ALA A 114 -11.79 4.48 -0.50
N GLU A 115 -12.11 4.54 0.78
CA GLU A 115 -13.19 5.39 1.30
C GLU A 115 -13.06 6.85 0.83
N TYR A 116 -14.21 7.53 0.76
CA TYR A 116 -14.32 8.93 0.37
C TYR A 116 -13.69 9.30 -0.98
N GLY A 117 -13.59 8.32 -1.89
CA GLY A 117 -13.13 8.53 -3.26
C GLY A 117 -11.63 8.76 -3.39
N PHE A 118 -10.85 8.47 -2.35
CA PHE A 118 -9.40 8.41 -2.49
C PHE A 118 -9.00 7.25 -3.38
N SER A 119 -8.01 7.46 -4.24
CA SER A 119 -7.50 6.43 -5.13
C SER A 119 -6.01 6.61 -5.41
N ALA A 120 -5.32 5.51 -5.71
CA ALA A 120 -3.94 5.51 -6.16
C ALA A 120 -3.75 4.50 -7.28
N ASN A 121 -3.17 4.94 -8.40
CA ASN A 121 -2.79 4.04 -9.49
C ASN A 121 -1.45 3.36 -9.19
N LEU A 122 -1.25 2.15 -9.68
CA LEU A 122 0.02 1.42 -9.58
C LEU A 122 0.25 0.72 -10.92
N ARG A 123 1.52 0.56 -11.32
CA ARG A 123 1.83 -0.41 -12.37
C ARG A 123 1.48 -1.79 -11.84
N LEU A 124 0.98 -2.67 -12.70
CA LEU A 124 0.63 -4.04 -12.30
C LEU A 124 1.84 -4.74 -11.66
N ALA A 125 3.05 -4.48 -12.15
CA ALA A 125 4.28 -5.02 -11.59
C ALA A 125 4.57 -4.53 -10.16
N ASP A 126 4.29 -3.26 -9.83
CA ASP A 126 4.47 -2.76 -8.45
C ASP A 126 3.42 -3.35 -7.50
N PHE A 127 2.20 -3.56 -8.00
CA PHE A 127 1.13 -4.19 -7.23
C PHE A 127 1.36 -5.69 -7.02
N ALA A 128 2.01 -6.36 -7.99
CA ALA A 128 2.34 -7.78 -7.94
C ALA A 128 3.64 -8.09 -7.19
N ASP A 129 4.29 -7.08 -6.61
CA ASP A 129 5.49 -7.26 -5.80
C ASP A 129 5.23 -8.19 -4.60
N ASP A 130 6.21 -9.02 -4.26
CA ASP A 130 6.09 -10.03 -3.20
C ASP A 130 5.83 -9.40 -1.81
N ASP A 131 6.27 -8.16 -1.60
CA ASP A 131 6.09 -7.43 -0.34
C ASP A 131 4.84 -6.53 -0.35
N ALA A 132 4.09 -6.46 -1.45
CA ALA A 132 2.85 -5.70 -1.54
C ALA A 132 1.72 -6.42 -0.77
N ILE A 133 1.11 -5.72 0.20
CA ILE A 133 0.17 -6.34 1.13
C ILE A 133 -1.00 -5.42 1.50
N PHE A 134 -2.20 -5.98 1.54
CA PHE A 134 -3.35 -5.35 2.20
C PHE A 134 -3.29 -5.63 3.70
N ALA A 135 -2.54 -4.79 4.41
CA ALA A 135 -2.35 -4.88 5.84
C ALA A 135 -3.65 -4.64 6.62
N ILE A 136 -3.90 -5.52 7.59
CA ILE A 136 -4.97 -5.49 8.59
C ILE A 136 -4.37 -5.39 10.01
N HIS A 137 -3.12 -5.81 10.17
CA HIS A 137 -2.32 -5.70 11.39
C HIS A 137 -1.02 -4.94 11.13
N LYS A 138 -0.50 -4.32 12.20
CA LYS A 138 0.88 -3.85 12.29
C LYS A 138 1.48 -4.30 13.62
N ASP A 139 2.67 -4.89 13.58
CA ASP A 139 3.36 -5.43 14.77
C ASP A 139 2.47 -6.37 15.60
N GLY A 140 1.78 -7.29 14.93
CA GLY A 140 0.82 -8.22 15.54
C GLY A 140 -0.51 -7.63 16.03
N GLU A 141 -0.66 -6.30 16.06
CA GLU A 141 -1.86 -5.62 16.55
C GLU A 141 -2.77 -5.17 15.41
N LEU A 142 -4.09 -5.21 15.61
CA LEU A 142 -5.04 -4.70 14.63
C LEU A 142 -4.77 -3.22 14.35
N LEU A 143 -4.91 -2.81 13.09
CA LEU A 143 -4.86 -1.40 12.72
C LEU A 143 -5.88 -0.60 13.53
N THR A 144 -5.51 0.61 13.95
CA THR A 144 -6.51 1.58 14.41
C THR A 144 -7.25 2.18 13.22
N ALA A 145 -8.42 2.78 13.47
CA ALA A 145 -9.17 3.49 12.44
C ALA A 145 -8.33 4.58 11.77
N GLU A 146 -7.55 5.34 12.54
CA GLU A 146 -6.66 6.39 12.03
C GLU A 146 -5.56 5.84 11.10
N HIS A 147 -5.14 4.60 11.33
CA HIS A 147 -4.06 3.94 10.60
C HIS A 147 -4.51 3.07 9.43
N GLY A 148 -5.82 2.93 9.23
CA GLY A 148 -6.39 2.35 8.01
C GLY A 148 -7.32 1.17 8.21
N PHE A 149 -7.69 0.82 9.44
CA PHE A 149 -8.67 -0.25 9.68
C PHE A 149 -9.98 -0.02 8.88
N PRO A 150 -10.52 -1.02 8.17
CA PRO A 150 -10.21 -2.46 8.30
C PRO A 150 -9.00 -2.95 7.50
N ALA A 151 -8.57 -2.20 6.48
CA ALA A 151 -7.44 -2.59 5.64
C ALA A 151 -6.80 -1.36 4.98
N ARG A 152 -5.48 -1.41 4.82
CA ARG A 152 -4.71 -0.47 3.99
C ARG A 152 -3.82 -1.24 3.02
N LEU A 153 -3.50 -0.65 1.89
CA LEU A 153 -2.42 -1.16 1.06
C LEU A 153 -1.07 -0.62 1.58
N VAL A 154 -0.05 -1.49 1.52
CA VAL A 154 1.36 -1.16 1.71
C VAL A 154 2.10 -1.70 0.50
N VAL A 155 2.89 -0.84 -0.16
CA VAL A 155 3.79 -1.18 -1.28
C VAL A 155 5.16 -0.61 -0.90
N PRO A 156 6.04 -1.39 -0.26
CA PRO A 156 7.18 -0.84 0.47
C PRO A 156 8.17 -0.03 -0.36
N HIS A 157 8.39 -0.42 -1.61
CA HIS A 157 9.30 0.28 -2.51
C HIS A 157 8.75 1.59 -3.08
N LEU A 158 7.51 1.96 -2.75
CA LEU A 158 6.89 3.22 -3.16
C LEU A 158 6.56 4.11 -1.94
N TYR A 159 6.43 5.40 -2.20
CA TYR A 159 5.94 6.33 -1.19
C TYR A 159 4.52 5.97 -0.72
N ALA A 160 4.27 6.18 0.57
CA ALA A 160 3.07 5.74 1.27
C ALA A 160 1.73 6.28 0.75
N TRP A 161 1.72 7.32 -0.10
CA TRP A 161 0.45 7.77 -0.73
C TRP A 161 -0.04 6.79 -1.80
N LYS A 162 0.87 5.98 -2.37
CA LYS A 162 0.58 4.87 -3.30
C LYS A 162 -0.07 3.67 -2.62
N GLY A 163 -0.06 3.63 -1.27
CA GLY A 163 -0.73 2.63 -0.45
C GLY A 163 -1.92 3.22 0.34
N PRO A 164 -3.11 3.32 -0.29
CA PRO A 164 -4.31 3.88 0.34
C PRO A 164 -4.64 3.24 1.69
N LYS A 165 -5.13 4.05 2.63
CA LYS A 165 -5.83 3.58 3.82
C LYS A 165 -7.31 3.39 3.52
N TRP A 166 -7.98 2.52 4.28
CA TRP A 166 -9.42 2.27 4.15
C TRP A 166 -9.82 1.78 2.76
N VAL A 167 -9.08 0.78 2.26
CA VAL A 167 -9.27 0.25 0.91
C VAL A 167 -10.66 -0.36 0.74
N ARG A 168 -11.18 -0.26 -0.48
CA ARG A 168 -12.47 -0.79 -0.94
C ARG A 168 -12.35 -1.67 -2.18
N GLY A 169 -11.19 -1.68 -2.84
CA GLY A 169 -10.98 -2.58 -3.96
C GLY A 169 -9.89 -2.16 -4.93
N VAL A 170 -9.75 -2.98 -5.96
CA VAL A 170 -8.78 -2.88 -7.04
C VAL A 170 -9.52 -2.94 -8.37
N GLU A 171 -9.24 -1.98 -9.25
CA GLU A 171 -9.70 -1.97 -10.63
C GLU A 171 -8.53 -2.27 -11.55
N TYR A 172 -8.65 -3.29 -12.39
CA TYR A 172 -7.67 -3.59 -13.43
C TYR A 172 -7.86 -2.70 -14.65
N MET A 173 -6.77 -2.07 -15.06
CA MET A 173 -6.73 -1.09 -16.15
C MET A 173 -5.74 -1.52 -17.24
N THR A 174 -6.15 -1.39 -18.50
CA THR A 174 -5.31 -1.69 -19.67
C THR A 174 -4.40 -0.52 -20.07
N ALA A 175 -4.68 0.68 -19.55
CA ALA A 175 -3.84 1.86 -19.66
C ALA A 175 -3.83 2.58 -18.31
N ASP A 176 -2.77 3.36 -18.06
CA ASP A 176 -2.67 4.11 -16.82
C ASP A 176 -3.72 5.22 -16.73
N ARG A 177 -4.12 5.53 -15.49
CA ARG A 177 -4.99 6.65 -15.15
C ARG A 177 -4.56 7.20 -13.81
N ARG A 178 -4.24 8.50 -13.75
CA ARG A 178 -3.80 9.16 -12.52
C ARG A 178 -4.80 8.99 -11.37
N GLY A 179 -4.30 8.63 -10.19
CA GLY A 179 -5.04 8.59 -8.94
C GLY A 179 -5.28 9.96 -8.32
N PHE A 180 -5.67 9.98 -7.05
CA PHE A 180 -6.07 11.19 -6.34
C PHE A 180 -4.94 12.22 -6.22
N TRP A 181 -3.76 11.79 -5.76
CA TRP A 181 -2.63 12.70 -5.56
C TRP A 181 -1.87 12.98 -6.86
N GLU A 182 -1.84 12.01 -7.76
CA GLU A 182 -1.19 12.11 -9.06
C GLU A 182 -1.88 13.17 -9.93
N GLN A 183 -3.21 13.31 -9.84
CA GLN A 183 -3.95 14.42 -10.45
C GLN A 183 -3.67 15.79 -9.78
N ARG A 184 -3.06 15.80 -8.59
CA ARG A 184 -2.78 16.99 -7.78
C ARG A 184 -1.28 17.32 -7.74
N GLY A 185 -0.54 16.81 -8.73
CA GLY A 185 0.86 17.16 -8.94
C GLY A 185 1.85 16.28 -8.18
N TYR A 186 1.42 15.18 -7.56
CA TYR A 186 2.33 14.14 -7.08
C TYR A 186 2.83 13.28 -8.23
N HIS A 187 4.01 12.71 -8.07
CA HIS A 187 4.63 11.87 -9.09
C HIS A 187 3.79 10.62 -9.36
N ASN A 188 3.68 10.21 -10.62
CA ASN A 188 2.85 9.08 -10.99
C ASN A 188 3.37 7.71 -10.49
N VAL A 189 4.69 7.46 -10.56
CA VAL A 189 5.33 6.25 -9.96
C VAL A 189 5.47 6.35 -8.44
N GLY A 190 6.33 7.24 -7.94
CA GLY A 190 6.47 7.49 -6.50
C GLY A 190 7.58 6.71 -5.80
N ASP A 191 8.72 6.47 -6.46
CA ASP A 191 9.90 5.83 -5.86
C ASP A 191 10.61 6.77 -4.84
N PRO A 192 10.76 6.36 -3.57
CA PRO A 192 11.39 7.18 -2.55
C PRO A 192 12.90 7.35 -2.72
N TRP A 193 13.59 6.35 -3.26
CA TRP A 193 15.05 6.38 -3.45
C TRP A 193 15.46 7.28 -4.61
N LYS A 194 14.57 7.43 -5.59
CA LYS A 194 14.74 8.38 -6.71
C LYS A 194 14.17 9.78 -6.44
N GLU A 195 13.69 10.02 -5.22
CA GLU A 195 13.01 11.27 -4.83
C GLU A 195 11.83 11.66 -5.74
N GLN A 196 11.14 10.69 -6.34
CA GLN A 196 9.99 10.91 -7.20
C GLN A 196 8.77 11.34 -6.37
N ARG A 197 8.71 12.61 -5.97
CA ARG A 197 7.66 13.17 -5.09
C ARG A 197 6.57 13.89 -5.87
N TYR A 198 6.95 14.57 -6.96
CA TYR A 198 6.08 15.47 -7.71
C TYR A 198 6.13 15.20 -9.21
N SER A 199 5.03 15.53 -9.88
CA SER A 199 4.81 15.33 -11.32
C SER A 199 5.83 16.04 -12.23
N TYR A 200 6.45 17.15 -11.80
CA TYR A 200 7.48 17.83 -12.61
C TYR A 200 8.79 17.03 -12.73
N GLN A 201 8.93 15.93 -11.98
CA GLN A 201 10.09 15.02 -12.02
C GLN A 201 9.81 13.79 -12.90
N GLU A 202 8.63 13.70 -13.51
CA GLU A 202 8.24 12.56 -14.35
C GLU A 202 9.00 12.59 -15.69
N GLU A 203 9.52 11.44 -16.07
CA GLU A 203 10.14 11.18 -17.36
C GLU A 203 9.13 10.49 -18.31
N PRO A 204 9.39 10.48 -19.64
CA PRO A 204 8.54 9.75 -20.58
C PRO A 204 8.31 8.30 -20.16
N GLY A 205 7.04 7.91 -20.00
CA GLY A 205 6.63 6.57 -19.55
C GLY A 205 6.34 6.44 -18.06
N ASP A 206 6.63 7.46 -17.24
CA ASP A 206 6.29 7.43 -15.81
C ASP A 206 4.78 7.56 -15.53
N GLY A 207 4.03 8.18 -16.45
CA GLY A 207 2.59 8.36 -16.34
C GLY A 207 1.88 8.37 -17.69
N PRO A 208 0.55 8.58 -17.70
CA PRO A 208 -0.21 8.57 -18.94
C PRO A 208 0.26 9.70 -19.85
N GLU A 209 0.32 9.40 -21.16
CA GLU A 209 0.58 10.41 -22.18
C GLU A 209 -0.47 11.53 -22.06
N ILE A 210 0.00 12.78 -22.06
CA ILE A 210 -0.82 14.00 -21.92
C ILE A 210 -1.39 14.40 -23.28
#